data_AF-A0A9E5TFE8-F1
#
_entry.id   AF-A0A9E5TFE8-F1
#
_cell.length_a   1.000
_cell.length_b   1.000
_cell.length_c   1.000
_cell.angle_alpha   90.00
_cell.angle_beta   90.00
_cell.angle_gamma   90.00
#
_symmetry.space_group_name_H-M   'P 1'
#
loop_
_entity.id
_entity.type
_entity.pdbx_description
1 polymer ?
#
loop_
_entity_poly.entity_id
_entity_poly.type
_entity_poly.pdbx_seq_one_letter_code
_entity_poly.pdbx_strand_id
1 'polypeptide(L)' 'MSQEEKSYSEEYASYLERYELFGEDRPKLSPEEFDRLDDELLDLLALDAEGQELTEDQEERYLELMYLLVAE' A
#
# COMPACT_ATOMS: atom_id res chain seq x y z
N MET A 1 -26.34 -10.39 -17.22
CA MET A 1 -24.89 -10.59 -17.06
C MET A 1 -24.55 -10.03 -15.71
N SER A 2 -24.33 -10.87 -14.71
CA SER A 2 -23.93 -10.43 -13.38
C SER A 2 -22.51 -9.89 -13.51
N GLN A 3 -22.34 -8.57 -13.56
CA GLN A 3 -21.07 -7.96 -13.20
C GLN A 3 -20.92 -8.26 -11.71
N GLU A 4 -20.08 -9.22 -11.36
CA GLU A 4 -19.57 -9.33 -10.00
C GLU A 4 -18.89 -7.99 -9.71
N GLU A 5 -19.61 -7.10 -9.02
CA GLU A 5 -19.00 -5.99 -8.30
C GLU A 5 -18.06 -6.63 -7.29
N LYS A 6 -16.80 -6.85 -7.68
CA LYS A 6 -15.74 -7.11 -6.73
C LYS A 6 -15.70 -5.87 -5.84
N SER A 7 -16.40 -5.95 -4.71
CA SER A 7 -16.32 -4.96 -3.65
C SER A 7 -14.89 -5.03 -3.13
N TYR A 8 -14.03 -4.15 -3.65
CA TYR A 8 -12.70 -3.96 -3.13
C TYR A 8 -12.76 -3.44 -1.69
N SER A 9 -11.66 -3.57 -0.94
CA SER A 9 -11.50 -2.83 0.31
C SER A 9 -11.58 -1.32 0.04
N GLU A 10 -12.02 -0.55 1.02
CA GLU A 10 -12.07 0.92 0.92
C GLU A 10 -10.66 1.49 0.69
N GLU A 11 -9.63 0.87 1.26
CA GLU A 11 -8.22 1.26 1.04
C GLU A 11 -7.78 1.03 -0.40
N TYR A 12 -8.06 -0.13 -1.00
CA TYR A 12 -7.68 -0.41 -2.39
C TYR A 12 -8.46 0.47 -3.38
N ALA A 13 -9.74 0.74 -3.11
CA ALA A 13 -10.53 1.69 -3.91
C ALA A 13 -9.92 3.10 -3.88
N SER A 14 -9.52 3.57 -2.68
CA SER A 14 -8.85 4.87 -2.52
C SER A 14 -7.49 4.91 -3.21
N TYR A 15 -6.72 3.82 -3.16
CA TYR A 15 -5.47 3.67 -3.90
C TYR A 15 -5.70 3.76 -5.42
N LEU A 16 -6.72 3.09 -5.94
CA LEU A 16 -7.05 3.13 -7.38
C LEU A 16 -7.42 4.54 -7.83
N GLU A 17 -8.20 5.29 -7.05
CA GLU A 17 -8.52 6.69 -7.35
C GLU A 17 -7.25 7.56 -7.43
N ARG A 18 -6.34 7.42 -6.45
CA ARG A 18 -5.04 8.13 -6.48
C ARG A 18 -4.19 7.71 -7.67
N TYR A 19 -4.15 6.42 -7.98
CA TYR A 19 -3.43 5.90 -9.13
C TYR A 19 -3.94 6.48 -10.45
N GLU A 20 -5.26 6.60 -10.61
CA GLU A 20 -5.86 7.19 -11.82
C GLU A 20 -5.56 8.69 -11.96
N LEU A 21 -5.41 9.40 -10.84
CA LEU A 21 -5.12 10.84 -10.83
C LEU A 21 -3.63 11.18 -10.96
N PHE A 22 -2.75 10.37 -10.36
CA PHE A 22 -1.33 10.71 -10.14
C PHE A 22 -0.34 9.58 -10.44
N GLY A 23 -0.80 8.41 -10.90
CA GLY A 23 -0.02 7.18 -10.99
C GLY A 23 0.88 7.02 -12.23
N GLU A 24 1.19 8.09 -12.98
CA GLU A 24 1.98 7.99 -14.23
C GLU A 24 3.35 7.30 -14.04
N ASP A 25 3.94 7.42 -12.84
CA ASP A 25 5.24 6.83 -12.50
C ASP A 25 5.16 5.57 -11.61
N ARG A 26 3.95 5.09 -11.29
CA ARG A 26 3.76 3.98 -10.34
C ARG A 26 3.22 2.72 -11.03
N PRO A 27 3.55 1.52 -10.52
CA PRO A 27 2.90 0.30 -10.98
C PRO A 27 1.44 0.26 -10.51
N LYS A 28 0.54 -0.19 -11.39
CA LYS A 28 -0.83 -0.52 -10.99
C LYS A 28 -0.81 -1.87 -10.28
N LEU A 29 -1.10 -1.86 -8.98
CA LEU A 29 -1.19 -3.09 -8.18
C LEU A 29 -2.52 -3.78 -8.41
N SER A 30 -2.52 -5.11 -8.40
CA SER A 30 -3.73 -5.91 -8.18
C SER A 30 -4.20 -5.80 -6.71
N PRO A 31 -5.47 -6.14 -6.40
CA PRO A 31 -5.94 -6.13 -5.01
C PRO A 31 -5.08 -6.99 -4.10
N GLU A 32 -4.74 -8.21 -4.54
CA GLU A 32 -3.95 -9.15 -3.74
C GLU A 32 -2.49 -8.71 -3.54
N GLU A 33 -1.96 -7.87 -4.44
CA GLU A 33 -0.66 -7.23 -4.27
C GLU A 33 -0.74 -6.05 -3.32
N PHE A 34 -1.79 -5.24 -3.43
CA PHE A 34 -2.02 -4.13 -2.50
C PHE A 34 -2.15 -4.64 -1.06
N ASP A 35 -3.04 -5.60 -0.81
CA ASP A 35 -3.28 -6.12 0.55
C ASP A 35 -1.99 -6.65 1.19
N ARG A 36 -1.16 -7.36 0.41
CA ARG A 36 0.13 -7.87 0.90
C ARG A 36 1.10 -6.75 1.28
N LEU A 37 1.17 -5.71 0.46
CA LEU A 37 2.08 -4.58 0.70
C LEU A 37 1.57 -3.69 1.83
N ASP A 38 0.25 -3.58 1.99
CA ASP A 38 -0.40 -2.89 3.09
C ASP A 38 -0.15 -3.60 4.42
N ASP A 39 -0.34 -4.92 4.48
CA ASP A 39 0.03 -5.74 5.64
C ASP A 39 1.51 -5.57 6.02
N GLU A 40 2.41 -5.57 5.02
CA GLU A 40 3.84 -5.36 5.24
C GLU A 40 4.15 -3.97 5.81
N LEU A 41 3.46 -2.92 5.34
CA LEU A 41 3.59 -1.57 5.86
C LEU A 41 3.10 -1.48 7.32
N LEU A 42 1.97 -2.14 7.63
CA LEU A 42 1.42 -2.19 8.98
C LEU A 42 2.37 -2.89 9.95
N ASP A 43 3.01 -3.99 9.53
CA ASP A 43 4.02 -4.68 10.33
C ASP A 43 5.21 -3.76 10.68
N LEU A 44 5.72 -2.99 9.70
CA LEU A 44 6.81 -2.03 9.93
C LEU A 44 6.38 -0.90 10.88
N LEU A 45 5.17 -0.37 10.71
CA LEU A 45 4.60 0.65 11.60
C LEU A 45 4.40 0.12 13.03
N ALA A 46 4.05 -1.16 13.17
CA ALA A 46 3.91 -1.80 14.47
C ALA A 46 5.25 -1.89 15.21
N LEU A 47 6.33 -2.23 14.52
CA LEU A 47 7.68 -2.25 15.09
C LEU A 47 8.09 -0.87 15.62
N ASP A 48 7.88 0.19 14.84
CA ASP A 48 8.17 1.56 15.25
C ASP A 48 7.29 1.99 16.44
N ALA A 49 5.99 1.65 16.42
CA ALA A 49 5.06 1.93 17.53
C ALA A 49 5.43 1.20 18.84
N GLU A 50 6.07 0.03 18.74
CA GLU A 50 6.62 -0.71 19.89
C GLU A 50 7.97 -0.13 20.38
N GLY A 51 8.49 0.91 19.71
CA GLY A 51 9.76 1.55 20.02
C GLY A 51 10.97 0.75 19.55
N GLN A 52 10.78 -0.16 18.59
CA GLN A 52 11.87 -0.86 17.94
C GLN A 52 12.44 0.02 16.83
N GLU A 53 13.77 0.17 16.82
CA GLU A 53 14.46 0.86 15.73
C GLU A 53 14.46 -0.05 14.49
N LEU A 54 13.93 0.46 13.38
CA LEU A 54 13.96 -0.23 12.10
C LEU A 54 15.42 -0.37 11.62
N THR A 55 15.74 -1.49 10.98
CA THR A 55 17.02 -1.63 10.28
C THR A 55 17.05 -0.73 9.04
N GLU A 56 18.25 -0.44 8.51
CA GLU A 56 18.39 0.33 7.26
C GLU A 56 17.53 -0.26 6.11
N ASP A 57 17.53 -1.58 5.96
CA ASP A 57 16.70 -2.28 4.95
C ASP A 57 15.20 -2.10 5.21
N GLN A 58 14.76 -2.10 6.48
CA GLN A 58 13.37 -1.90 6.87
C GLN A 58 12.92 -0.46 6.66
N GLU A 59 13.80 0.51 6.92
CA GLU A 59 13.55 1.93 6.63
C GLU A 59 13.43 2.17 5.13
N GLU A 60 14.33 1.62 4.32
CA GLU A 60 14.24 1.71 2.86
C GLU A 60 12.93 1.11 2.36
N ARG A 61 12.57 -0.08 2.87
CA ARG A 61 11.32 -0.74 2.53
C ARG A 61 10.09 0.05 2.96
N TYR A 62 10.11 0.63 4.15
CA TYR A 62 9.04 1.51 4.64
C TYR A 62 8.81 2.70 3.70
N LEU A 63 9.89 3.37 3.27
CA LEU A 63 9.79 4.50 2.34
C LEU A 63 9.25 4.08 0.97
N GLU A 64 9.67 2.92 0.46
CA GLU A 64 9.14 2.35 -0.78
C GLU A 64 7.63 2.08 -0.68
N LEU A 65 7.18 1.43 0.39
CA LEU A 65 5.77 1.11 0.62
C LEU A 65 4.92 2.38 0.77
N MET A 66 5.41 3.37 1.50
CA MET A 66 4.75 4.68 1.63
C MET A 66 4.60 5.39 0.27
N TYR A 67 5.63 5.33 -0.58
CA TYR A 67 5.57 5.88 -1.93
C TYR A 67 4.55 5.14 -2.81
N LEU A 68 4.51 3.81 -2.74
CA LEU A 68 3.63 3.00 -3.57
C LEU A 68 2.15 3.12 -3.15
N LEU A 69 1.88 3.05 -1.85
CA LEU A 69 0.51 2.86 -1.32
C LEU A 69 -0.15 4.17 -0.90
N VAL A 70 0.60 5.07 -0.27
CA VAL A 70 0.03 6.21 0.47
C VAL A 70 0.18 7.53 -0.28
N ALA A 71 1.30 7.76 -0.96
CA ALA A 71 1.72 9.10 -1.38
C ALA A 71 0.63 9.89 -2.13
N GLU A 72 0.31 11.06 -1.52
CA GLU A 72 -0.57 12.14 -1.97
C GLU A 72 -0.02 12.94 -3.16
#